data_AF-A0A2K3MC80-F1
#
_entry.id   AF-A0A2K3MC80-F1
#
_cell.length_a   1.000
_cell.length_b   1.000
_cell.length_c   1.000
_cell.angle_alpha   90.00
_cell.angle_beta   90.00
_cell.angle_gamma   90.00
#
_symmetry.space_group_name_H-M   'P 1'
#
loop_
_entity.id
_entity.type
_entity.pdbx_description
1 polymer ?
#
loop_
_entity_poly.entity_id
_entity_poly.type
_entity_poly.pdbx_seq_one_letter_code
_entity_poly.pdbx_strand_id
1 'polypeptide(L)'
;MEGGGWCHNATTCLARKTTRLGSSTKMGDTLAFSGILNDNKQFNPDFYNWNRIKVRYCDGSSFTGDVEAVNPETKLHFRGARIFEAVMEDLLAKGMKNAQNAIISGCSAGGLTSLLHCDRFRALLPRGAKVKCISDAGYFINV
;
A
#
# COMPACT_ATOMS: atom_id res chain seq x y z
N MET A 1 0.41 2.52 -3.14
CA MET A 1 1.14 1.77 -2.10
C MET A 1 2.56 2.29 -2.02
N GLU A 2 2.98 2.78 -0.85
CA GLU A 2 4.38 3.13 -0.57
C GLU A 2 5.27 1.86 -0.56
N GLY A 3 6.54 1.99 -0.95
CA GLY A 3 7.55 0.93 -0.86
C GLY A 3 8.55 1.15 0.27
N GLY A 4 9.60 0.32 0.33
CA GLY A 4 10.68 0.50 1.31
C GLY A 4 11.35 -0.79 1.76
N GLY A 5 11.45 -1.79 0.89
CA GLY A 5 11.99 -3.11 1.24
C GLY A 5 11.17 -3.87 2.29
N TRP A 6 11.80 -4.84 2.93
CA TRP A 6 11.17 -5.74 3.90
C TRP A 6 12.05 -5.90 5.13
N CYS A 7 11.50 -6.48 6.18
CA CYS A 7 12.27 -7.10 7.24
C CYS A 7 11.99 -8.61 7.22
N HIS A 8 13.02 -9.43 7.43
CA HIS A 8 12.95 -10.87 7.14
C HIS A 8 13.09 -11.74 8.40
N ASN A 9 13.33 -11.14 9.56
CA ASN A 9 13.36 -11.84 10.85
C ASN A 9 12.98 -10.88 11.99
N ALA A 10 12.71 -11.42 13.18
CA ALA A 10 12.28 -10.65 14.35
C ALA A 10 13.27 -9.51 14.70
N THR A 11 14.57 -9.75 14.60
CA THR A 11 15.62 -8.74 14.91
C THR A 11 15.57 -7.56 13.95
N THR A 12 15.54 -7.82 12.64
CA THR A 12 15.50 -6.77 11.61
C THR A 12 14.17 -6.02 11.63
N CYS A 13 13.06 -6.71 11.90
CA CYS A 13 11.76 -6.07 12.08
C CYS A 13 11.69 -5.21 13.34
N LEU A 14 12.32 -5.68 14.43
CA LEU A 14 12.40 -4.94 15.69
C LEU A 14 13.20 -3.65 15.51
N ALA A 15 14.32 -3.70 14.78
CA ALA A 15 15.07 -2.50 14.41
C ALA A 15 14.24 -1.57 13.53
N ARG A 16 13.49 -2.11 12.56
CA ARG A 16 12.66 -1.32 11.64
C ARG A 16 11.52 -0.57 12.32
N LYS A 17 10.98 -1.08 13.44
CA LYS A 17 9.83 -0.46 14.16
C LYS A 17 10.09 0.97 14.63
N THR A 18 11.35 1.36 14.81
CA THR A 18 11.73 2.71 15.25
C THR A 18 11.75 3.72 14.11
N THR A 19 11.51 3.29 12.87
CA THR A 19 11.51 4.11 11.66
C THR A 19 10.09 4.35 11.14
N ARG A 20 9.94 5.32 10.23
CA ARG A 20 8.68 5.59 9.50
C ARG A 20 8.14 4.39 8.72
N LEU A 21 8.99 3.38 8.44
CA LEU A 21 8.66 2.18 7.68
C LEU A 21 8.30 0.97 8.56
N GLY A 22 8.27 1.16 9.88
CA GLY A 22 7.86 0.13 10.84
C GLY A 22 6.90 0.63 11.93
N SER A 23 6.58 1.93 11.94
CA SER A 23 5.59 2.51 12.86
C SER A 23 4.93 3.75 12.27
N SER A 24 3.60 3.83 12.39
CA SER A 24 2.83 5.03 12.04
C SER A 24 3.14 6.22 12.95
N THR A 25 3.54 6.00 14.21
CA THR A 25 3.95 7.07 15.14
C THR A 25 5.25 7.76 14.76
N LYS A 26 5.95 7.22 13.74
CA LYS A 26 7.20 7.75 13.18
C LYS A 26 6.98 8.32 11.77
N MET A 27 5.74 8.37 11.29
CA MET A 27 5.40 9.01 10.03
C MET A 27 5.11 10.49 10.28
N GLY A 28 5.59 11.36 9.39
CA GLY A 28 5.14 12.75 9.37
C GLY A 28 3.67 12.85 8.93
N ASP A 29 2.99 13.87 9.44
CA ASP A 29 1.55 14.12 9.24
C ASP A 29 1.20 14.43 7.79
N THR A 30 2.14 15.02 7.05
CA THR A 30 1.97 15.41 5.66
C THR A 30 3.02 14.73 4.76
N LEU A 31 2.63 14.52 3.51
CA LEU A 31 3.51 14.00 2.47
C LEU A 31 3.14 14.66 1.14
N ALA A 32 4.14 15.20 0.45
CA ALA A 32 3.94 15.82 -0.85
C ALA A 32 3.59 14.77 -1.91
N PHE A 33 2.54 15.04 -2.68
CA PHE A 33 2.19 14.21 -3.83
C PHE A 33 2.99 14.63 -5.06
N SER A 34 3.51 13.65 -5.78
CA SER A 34 4.32 13.84 -6.99
C SER A 34 4.03 12.74 -8.02
N GLY A 35 4.54 12.92 -9.25
CA GLY A 35 4.30 11.99 -10.36
C GLY A 35 2.81 11.77 -10.60
N ILE A 36 2.39 10.49 -10.65
CA ILE A 36 0.98 10.08 -10.86
C ILE A 36 0.01 10.59 -9.79
N LEU A 37 0.50 11.08 -8.64
CA LEU A 37 -0.34 11.66 -7.58
C LEU A 37 -0.37 13.20 -7.62
N ASN A 38 0.39 13.85 -8.50
CA ASN A 38 0.40 15.31 -8.63
C ASN A 38 -0.96 15.82 -9.18
N ASP A 39 -1.45 16.99 -8.75
CA ASP A 39 -2.68 17.64 -9.26
C ASP A 39 -2.42 18.65 -10.38
N ASN A 40 -1.17 18.95 -10.67
CA ASN A 40 -0.85 19.78 -11.80
C ASN A 40 -0.80 18.91 -13.08
N LYS A 41 -1.67 19.25 -14.04
CA LYS A 41 -1.77 18.60 -15.35
C LYS A 41 -0.45 18.59 -16.11
N GLN A 42 0.45 19.54 -15.88
CA GLN A 42 1.78 19.54 -16.50
C GLN A 42 2.65 18.34 -16.06
N PHE A 43 2.51 17.90 -14.80
CA PHE A 43 3.27 16.79 -14.24
C PHE A 43 2.49 15.46 -14.24
N ASN A 44 1.16 15.53 -14.27
CA ASN A 44 0.26 14.37 -14.29
C ASN A 44 -0.86 14.58 -15.34
N PRO A 45 -0.56 14.51 -16.63
CA PRO A 45 -1.51 14.87 -17.69
C PRO A 45 -2.78 14.00 -17.68
N ASP A 46 -2.66 12.75 -17.24
CA ASP A 46 -3.72 11.74 -17.34
C ASP A 46 -4.65 11.70 -16.12
N PHE A 47 -4.12 11.92 -14.91
CA PHE A 47 -4.84 11.64 -13.65
C PHE A 47 -4.89 12.82 -12.67
N TYR A 48 -4.48 14.03 -13.08
CA TYR A 48 -4.37 15.18 -12.17
C TYR A 48 -5.66 15.51 -11.39
N ASN A 49 -6.83 15.24 -11.98
CA ASN A 49 -8.14 15.52 -11.39
C ASN A 49 -8.81 14.30 -10.73
N TRP A 50 -8.09 13.19 -10.57
CA TRP A 50 -8.62 12.00 -9.88
C TRP A 50 -8.57 12.16 -8.35
N ASN A 51 -9.30 11.30 -7.65
CA ASN A 51 -9.08 11.08 -6.22
C ASN A 51 -7.71 10.42 -6.03
N ARG A 52 -6.84 11.02 -5.21
CA ARG A 52 -5.43 10.64 -5.06
C ARG A 52 -5.16 10.21 -3.62
N ILE A 53 -4.69 8.97 -3.44
CA ILE A 53 -4.46 8.37 -2.12
C ILE A 53 -3.04 7.81 -2.05
N LYS A 54 -2.31 8.15 -0.98
CA LYS A 54 -1.03 7.52 -0.63
C LYS A 54 -1.19 6.67 0.63
N VAL A 55 -1.28 5.35 0.46
CA VAL A 55 -1.20 4.42 1.58
C VAL A 55 0.26 4.28 2.02
N ARG A 56 0.54 4.66 3.27
CA ARG A 56 1.87 4.60 3.89
C ARG A 56 2.22 3.17 4.28
N TYR A 57 3.49 2.82 4.19
CA TYR A 57 3.97 1.43 4.36
C TYR A 57 4.67 1.26 5.72
N CYS A 58 4.16 0.37 6.57
CA CYS A 58 4.75 0.09 7.89
C CYS A 58 4.73 -1.37 8.33
N ASP A 59 4.15 -2.29 7.55
CA ASP A 59 4.08 -3.71 7.92
C ASP A 59 5.37 -4.47 7.59
N GLY A 60 6.19 -3.95 6.66
CA GLY A 60 7.46 -4.57 6.27
C GLY A 60 7.30 -5.88 5.49
N SER A 61 6.10 -6.19 4.96
CA SER A 61 5.76 -7.45 4.29
C SER A 61 4.99 -7.27 2.97
N SER A 62 5.08 -6.11 2.30
CA SER A 62 4.25 -5.79 1.13
C SER A 62 2.75 -6.04 1.35
N PHE A 63 2.26 -5.76 2.55
CA PHE A 63 0.89 -6.00 2.98
C PHE A 63 0.43 -7.46 2.82
N THR A 64 1.31 -8.44 3.00
CA THR A 64 0.96 -9.87 2.82
C THR A 64 0.83 -10.64 4.13
N GLY A 65 1.52 -10.23 5.20
CA GLY A 65 1.49 -10.96 6.48
C GLY A 65 0.10 -10.99 7.13
N ASP A 66 -0.32 -12.14 7.64
CA ASP A 66 -1.56 -12.31 8.40
C ASP A 66 -1.38 -13.26 9.59
N VAL A 67 -0.65 -12.79 10.60
CA VAL A 67 -0.40 -13.56 11.83
C VAL A 67 -1.27 -13.03 12.97
N GLU A 68 -2.09 -13.91 13.54
CA GLU A 68 -2.89 -13.58 14.73
C GLU A 68 -1.99 -13.37 15.94
N ALA A 69 -1.09 -14.32 16.21
CA ALA A 69 -0.19 -14.26 17.35
C ALA A 69 0.71 -13.02 17.30
N VAL A 70 0.82 -12.33 18.42
CA VAL A 70 1.81 -11.27 18.63
C VAL A 70 3.11 -11.92 19.05
N ASN A 71 4.24 -11.49 18.49
CA ASN A 71 5.53 -12.02 18.92
C ASN A 71 5.74 -11.71 20.42
N PRO A 72 5.89 -12.72 21.29
CA PRO A 72 5.83 -12.52 22.73
C PRO A 72 7.01 -11.71 23.28
N GLU A 73 8.17 -11.79 22.64
CA GLU A 73 9.41 -11.11 23.04
C GLU A 73 9.45 -9.67 22.54
N THR A 74 9.20 -9.47 21.24
CA THR A 74 9.38 -8.18 20.56
C THR A 74 8.12 -7.32 20.52
N LYS A 75 6.96 -7.93 20.82
CA LYS A 75 5.60 -7.38 20.67
C LYS A 75 5.26 -6.92 19.25
N LEU A 76 5.97 -7.46 18.25
CA LEU A 76 5.72 -7.16 16.85
C LEU A 76 4.43 -7.84 16.35
N HIS A 77 3.73 -7.12 15.48
CA HIS A 77 2.56 -7.60 14.75
C HIS A 77 2.93 -7.75 13.26
N PHE A 78 2.60 -8.89 12.67
CA PHE A 78 2.82 -9.17 11.24
C PHE A 78 1.46 -9.29 10.53
N ARG A 79 0.78 -8.15 10.36
CA ARG A 79 -0.63 -8.07 9.95
C ARG A 79 -0.85 -7.22 8.70
N GLY A 80 0.11 -7.24 7.78
CA GLY A 80 0.06 -6.48 6.52
C GLY A 80 -1.24 -6.68 5.72
N ALA A 81 -1.73 -7.91 5.60
CA ALA A 81 -2.96 -8.20 4.85
C ALA A 81 -4.20 -7.58 5.51
N ARG A 82 -4.27 -7.56 6.84
CA ARG A 82 -5.36 -6.90 7.58
C ARG A 82 -5.29 -5.38 7.47
N ILE A 83 -4.08 -4.81 7.43
CA ILE A 83 -3.90 -3.38 7.17
C ILE A 83 -4.44 -3.03 5.78
N PHE A 84 -4.13 -3.85 4.77
CA PHE A 84 -4.68 -3.65 3.42
C PHE A 84 -6.20 -3.65 3.42
N GLU A 85 -6.82 -4.66 4.04
CA GLU A 85 -8.27 -4.78 4.13
C GLU A 85 -8.91 -3.57 4.84
N ALA A 86 -8.43 -3.21 6.03
CA ALA A 86 -8.94 -2.07 6.78
C ALA A 86 -8.81 -0.74 6.01
N VAL A 87 -7.70 -0.55 5.29
CA VAL A 87 -7.52 0.64 4.42
C VAL A 87 -8.53 0.64 3.29
N MET A 88 -8.74 -0.51 2.62
CA MET A 88 -9.69 -0.58 1.51
C MET A 88 -11.13 -0.38 1.98
N GLU A 89 -11.54 -0.96 3.11
CA GLU A 89 -12.86 -0.75 3.72
C GLU A 89 -13.12 0.73 4.02
N ASP A 90 -12.16 1.41 4.64
CA ASP A 90 -12.24 2.84 4.93
C ASP A 90 -12.38 3.67 3.64
N LEU A 91 -11.61 3.35 2.59
CA LEU A 91 -11.72 4.01 1.29
C LEU A 91 -13.06 3.74 0.59
N LEU A 92 -13.59 2.53 0.68
CA LEU A 92 -14.92 2.18 0.16
C LEU A 92 -16.00 3.01 0.84
N ALA A 93 -15.93 3.14 2.17
CA ALA A 93 -16.84 3.97 2.96
C ALA A 93 -16.75 5.46 2.56
N LYS A 94 -15.55 5.96 2.24
CA LYS A 94 -15.29 7.32 1.75
C LYS A 94 -15.65 7.56 0.29
N GLY A 95 -16.30 6.60 -0.37
CA GLY A 95 -16.87 6.77 -1.71
C GLY A 95 -16.18 5.98 -2.82
N MET A 96 -15.06 5.29 -2.53
CA MET A 96 -14.39 4.44 -3.53
C MET A 96 -15.33 3.34 -4.06
N LYS A 97 -16.33 2.91 -3.28
CA LYS A 97 -17.36 1.95 -3.70
C LYS A 97 -18.15 2.39 -4.95
N ASN A 98 -18.16 3.68 -5.25
CA ASN A 98 -18.86 4.26 -6.41
C ASN A 98 -17.92 4.54 -7.60
N ALA A 99 -16.65 4.16 -7.51
CA ALA A 99 -15.66 4.47 -8.54
C ALA A 99 -15.99 3.74 -9.86
N GLN A 100 -15.99 4.50 -10.96
CA GLN A 100 -16.10 3.94 -12.32
C GLN A 100 -14.74 3.50 -12.88
N ASN A 101 -13.67 4.15 -12.43
CA ASN A 101 -12.29 3.82 -12.77
C ASN A 101 -11.47 3.82 -11.49
N ALA A 102 -10.58 2.85 -11.34
CA ALA A 102 -9.72 2.76 -10.18
C ALA A 102 -8.35 2.17 -10.57
N ILE A 103 -7.30 2.71 -9.95
CA ILE A 103 -5.95 2.22 -10.12
C ILE A 103 -5.35 1.94 -8.75
N ILE A 104 -4.82 0.73 -8.54
CA ILE A 104 -3.88 0.47 -7.46
C ILE A 104 -2.47 0.47 -8.04
N SER A 105 -1.62 1.38 -7.55
CA SER A 105 -0.25 1.53 -8.02
C SER A 105 0.72 1.57 -6.84
N GLY A 106 1.96 1.14 -7.05
CA GLY A 106 3.02 1.22 -6.07
C GLY A 106 4.40 0.98 -6.67
N CYS A 107 5.43 1.39 -5.93
CA CYS A 107 6.84 1.27 -6.33
C CYS A 107 7.58 0.31 -5.40
N SER A 108 8.50 -0.52 -5.92
CA SER A 108 9.32 -1.46 -5.13
C SER A 108 8.44 -2.45 -4.35
N ALA A 109 8.58 -2.57 -3.02
CA ALA A 109 7.70 -3.37 -2.18
C ALA A 109 6.21 -3.00 -2.33
N GLY A 110 5.91 -1.73 -2.63
CA GLY A 110 4.56 -1.27 -2.96
C GLY A 110 4.11 -1.71 -4.35
N GLY A 111 5.02 -1.87 -5.31
CA GLY A 111 4.73 -2.43 -6.63
C GLY A 111 4.35 -3.90 -6.53
N LEU A 112 5.12 -4.65 -5.74
CA LEU A 112 4.78 -6.04 -5.40
C LEU A 112 3.41 -6.12 -4.70
N THR A 113 3.08 -5.15 -3.83
CA THR A 113 1.75 -5.08 -3.20
C THR A 113 0.64 -4.93 -4.25
N SER A 114 0.81 -4.03 -5.23
CA SER A 114 -0.16 -3.85 -6.32
C SER A 114 -0.34 -5.11 -7.16
N LEU A 115 0.74 -5.87 -7.39
CA LEU A 115 0.68 -7.14 -8.12
C LEU A 115 -0.10 -8.19 -7.32
N LEU A 116 0.29 -8.42 -6.06
CA LEU A 116 -0.28 -9.47 -5.22
C LEU A 116 -1.74 -9.24 -4.84
N HIS A 117 -2.16 -7.98 -4.69
CA HIS A 117 -3.54 -7.65 -4.27
C HIS A 117 -4.43 -7.16 -5.42
N CYS A 118 -3.98 -7.24 -6.68
CA CYS A 118 -4.73 -6.71 -7.81
C CYS A 118 -6.15 -7.28 -7.91
N ASP A 119 -6.28 -8.61 -7.83
CA ASP A 119 -7.57 -9.28 -7.95
C ASP A 119 -8.48 -9.00 -6.75
N ARG A 120 -7.91 -8.94 -5.54
CA ARG A 120 -8.64 -8.52 -4.33
C ARG A 120 -9.18 -7.10 -4.48
N PHE A 121 -8.34 -6.16 -4.94
CA PHE A 121 -8.75 -4.78 -5.18
C PHE A 121 -9.84 -4.68 -6.25
N ARG A 122 -9.74 -5.45 -7.34
CA ARG A 122 -10.77 -5.53 -8.39
C ARG A 122 -12.10 -6.03 -7.85
N ALA A 123 -12.07 -7.04 -6.98
CA ALA A 123 -13.27 -7.68 -6.42
C ALA A 123 -14.07 -6.75 -5.49
N LEU A 124 -13.41 -5.75 -4.88
CA LEU A 124 -14.05 -4.77 -4.00
C LEU A 124 -14.89 -3.72 -4.74
N LEU A 125 -14.68 -3.57 -6.05
CA LEU A 125 -15.28 -2.50 -6.86
C LEU A 125 -16.44 -3.01 -7.72
N PRO A 126 -17.37 -2.12 -8.14
CA PRO A 126 -18.49 -2.50 -8.99
C PRO A 126 -18.07 -3.33 -10.20
N ARG A 127 -18.93 -4.27 -10.63
CA ARG A 127 -18.64 -5.12 -11.81
C ARG A 127 -18.37 -4.29 -13.06
N GLY A 128 -19.05 -3.15 -13.25
CA GLY A 128 -18.82 -2.24 -14.38
C GLY A 128 -17.57 -1.34 -14.26
N ALA A 129 -16.90 -1.30 -13.12
CA ALA A 129 -15.73 -0.44 -12.92
C ALA A 129 -14.52 -0.96 -13.71
N LYS A 130 -13.78 -0.03 -14.33
CA LYS A 130 -12.49 -0.31 -14.97
C LYS A 130 -11.39 -0.23 -13.92
N VAL A 131 -10.85 -1.39 -13.55
CA VAL A 131 -9.76 -1.47 -12.57
C VAL A 131 -8.47 -1.85 -13.25
N LYS A 132 -7.38 -1.15 -12.93
CA LYS A 132 -6.02 -1.45 -13.39
C LYS A 132 -5.06 -1.46 -12.23
N CYS A 133 -3.99 -2.24 -12.37
CA CYS A 133 -2.96 -2.38 -11.36
C CYS A 133 -1.61 -2.06 -12.00
N ILE A 134 -0.81 -1.23 -11.32
CA ILE A 134 0.50 -0.80 -11.82
C ILE A 134 1.55 -1.22 -10.78
N SER A 135 2.43 -2.13 -11.18
CA SER A 135 3.57 -2.57 -10.39
C SER A 135 4.84 -1.91 -10.93
N ASP A 136 5.19 -0.75 -10.37
CA ASP A 136 6.45 -0.08 -10.68
C ASP A 136 7.58 -0.69 -9.82
N ALA A 137 8.67 -1.10 -10.46
CA ALA A 137 9.83 -1.74 -9.81
C ALA A 137 9.48 -2.89 -8.83
N GLY A 138 8.33 -3.56 -9.05
CA GLY A 138 7.77 -4.56 -8.12
C GLY A 138 7.90 -6.01 -8.59
N TYR A 139 8.49 -6.24 -9.77
CA TYR A 139 8.78 -7.57 -10.30
C TYR A 139 10.22 -7.96 -9.95
N PHE A 140 10.38 -9.06 -9.21
CA PHE A 140 11.68 -9.55 -8.75
C PHE A 140 11.92 -10.94 -9.34
N ILE A 141 13.10 -11.16 -9.90
CA ILE A 141 13.53 -12.48 -10.40
C ILE A 141 14.28 -13.18 -9.26
N ASN A 142 13.90 -14.42 -8.97
CA ASN A 142 14.66 -15.28 -8.09
C ASN A 142 15.78 -15.95 -8.91
N VAL A 143 17.02 -15.52 -8.70
CA VAL A 143 18.21 -16.01 -9.41
C VAL A 143 19.00 -17.00 -8.58
#